data_AF-A0A6A4WIW2-F1
#
_entry.id   AF-A0A6A4WIW2-F1
#
_cell.length_a   1.000
_cell.length_b   1.000
_cell.length_c   1.000
_cell.angle_alpha   90.00
_cell.angle_beta   90.00
_cell.angle_gamma   90.00
#
_symmetry.space_group_name_H-M   'P 1'
#
loop_
_entity.id
_entity.type
_entity.pdbx_description
1 polymer ?
#
loop_
_entity_poly.entity_id
_entity_poly.type
_entity_poly.pdbx_seq_one_letter_code
_entity_poly.pdbx_strand_id
1 'polypeptide(L)'
;MSVVGRQLKESYLCRESALQRCVAETAGRVDQLRAQRETNEESRDNADLLRDLRREQSKLRLYRSELHVEEVVRDRSRTIVRERCRLFYTPDAADDLLKQ
;
A
#
# COMPACT_ATOMS: atom_id res chain seq x y z
N MET A 1 -9.30 -0.20 -25.32
CA MET A 1 -9.46 0.30 -23.94
C MET A 1 -10.13 1.67 -23.95
N SER A 2 -11.16 1.89 -23.15
CA SER A 2 -11.75 3.23 -22.96
C SER A 2 -10.83 4.14 -22.15
N VAL A 3 -11.02 5.46 -22.28
CA VAL A 3 -10.23 6.48 -21.55
C VAL A 3 -10.35 6.28 -20.03
N VAL A 4 -11.58 6.06 -19.54
CA VAL A 4 -11.87 5.84 -18.12
C VAL A 4 -11.19 4.58 -17.58
N GLY A 5 -11.22 3.48 -18.34
CA GLY A 5 -10.58 2.23 -17.91
C GLY A 5 -9.05 2.36 -17.78
N ARG A 6 -8.39 3.07 -18.71
CA ARG A 6 -6.95 3.34 -18.62
C ARG A 6 -6.60 4.21 -17.42
N GLN A 7 -7.28 5.35 -17.26
CA GLN A 7 -7.02 6.27 -16.14
C GLN A 7 -7.21 5.60 -14.78
N LEU A 8 -8.24 4.76 -14.67
CA LEU A 8 -8.52 4.02 -13.45
C LEU A 8 -7.39 3.01 -13.13
N LYS A 9 -6.93 2.26 -14.14
CA LYS A 9 -5.81 1.33 -14.01
C LYS A 9 -4.50 2.03 -13.63
N GLU A 10 -4.17 3.11 -14.31
CA GLU A 10 -2.99 3.94 -14.02
C GLU A 10 -3.03 4.49 -12.59
N SER A 11 -4.20 4.93 -12.12
CA SER A 11 -4.39 5.40 -10.75
C SER A 11 -4.12 4.31 -9.71
N TYR A 12 -4.63 3.08 -9.91
CA TYR A 12 -4.32 1.96 -9.01
C TYR A 12 -2.81 1.68 -8.96
N LEU A 13 -2.17 1.56 -10.13
CA LEU A 13 -0.75 1.25 -10.22
C LEU A 13 0.11 2.33 -9.54
N CYS A 14 -0.22 3.60 -9.77
CA CYS A 14 0.49 4.73 -9.16
C CYS A 14 0.37 4.70 -7.63
N ARG A 15 -0.85 4.52 -7.10
CA ARG A 15 -1.11 4.50 -5.65
C ARG A 15 -0.50 3.28 -4.98
N GLU A 16 -0.68 2.09 -5.56
CA GLU A 16 -0.12 0.84 -5.06
C GLU A 16 1.41 0.89 -5.03
N SER A 17 2.05 1.37 -6.10
CA SER A 17 3.51 1.55 -6.16
C SER A 17 4.02 2.56 -5.13
N ALA A 18 3.30 3.66 -4.90
CA ALA A 18 3.65 4.62 -3.86
C ALA A 18 3.55 4.00 -2.46
N LEU A 19 2.46 3.28 -2.16
CA LEU A 19 2.26 2.62 -0.87
C LEU A 19 3.31 1.51 -0.63
N GLN A 20 3.64 0.71 -1.64
CA GLN A 20 4.69 -0.31 -1.54
C GLN A 20 6.06 0.31 -1.21
N ARG A 21 6.40 1.46 -1.82
CA ARG A 21 7.61 2.21 -1.48
C ARG A 21 7.59 2.70 -0.04
N CYS A 22 6.48 3.28 0.42
CA CYS A 22 6.32 3.70 1.82
C CYS A 22 6.51 2.53 2.80
N VAL A 23 5.97 1.34 2.48
CA VAL A 23 6.17 0.12 3.29
C VAL A 23 7.65 -0.28 3.32
N ALA A 24 8.31 -0.34 2.16
CA ALA A 24 9.70 -0.75 2.06
C ALA A 24 10.64 0.20 2.82
N GLU A 25 10.48 1.51 2.61
CA GLU A 25 11.29 2.52 3.30
C GLU A 25 11.08 2.48 4.82
N THR A 26 9.82 2.37 5.27
CA THR A 26 9.51 2.34 6.71
C THR A 26 9.98 1.04 7.36
N ALA A 27 9.88 -0.09 6.66
CA ALA A 27 10.43 -1.36 7.12
C ALA A 27 11.95 -1.27 7.28
N GLY A 28 12.65 -0.70 6.29
CA GLY A 28 14.09 -0.45 6.38
C GLY A 28 14.47 0.42 7.59
N ARG A 29 13.70 1.48 7.88
CA ARG A 29 13.91 2.30 9.10
C ARG A 29 13.69 1.51 10.39
N VAL A 30 12.65 0.68 10.45
CA VAL A 30 12.39 -0.19 11.61
C VAL A 30 13.56 -1.14 11.85
N ASP A 31 14.09 -1.74 10.79
CA ASP A 31 15.23 -2.66 10.88
C ASP A 31 16.51 -1.94 11.31
N GLN A 32 16.77 -0.73 10.79
CA GLN A 32 17.87 0.12 11.24
C GLN A 32 17.77 0.47 12.72
N LEU A 33 16.59 0.90 13.20
CA LEU A 33 16.37 1.24 14.61
C LEU A 33 16.50 0.03 15.54
N ARG A 34 16.09 -1.17 15.08
CA ARG A 34 16.30 -2.42 15.81
C ARG A 34 17.79 -2.73 15.94
N ALA A 35 18.54 -2.67 14.83
CA ALA A 35 19.97 -2.91 14.84
C ALA A 35 20.72 -1.91 15.75
N GLN A 36 20.35 -0.62 15.71
CA GLN A 36 20.91 0.40 16.60
C GLN A 36 20.67 0.08 18.07
N ARG A 37 19.46 -0.37 18.43
CA ARG A 37 19.12 -0.77 19.81
C ARG A 37 19.89 -2.01 20.28
N GLU A 38 20.35 -2.85 19.37
CA GLU A 38 21.09 -4.07 19.67
C GLU A 38 22.61 -3.85 19.80
N THR A 39 23.10 -2.63 19.56
CA THR A 39 24.54 -2.35 19.45
C THR A 39 25.27 -2.43 20.80
N ASN A 40 24.69 -1.92 21.88
CA ASN A 40 25.26 -1.98 23.24
C ASN A 40 24.19 -1.83 24.33
N GLU A 41 24.55 -2.03 25.61
CA GLU A 41 23.60 -1.93 26.74
C GLU A 41 22.98 -0.54 26.90
N GLU A 42 23.75 0.53 26.70
CA GLU A 42 23.24 1.91 26.79
C GLU A 42 22.17 2.21 25.71
N SER A 43 22.36 1.70 24.50
CA SER A 43 21.38 1.84 23.41
C SER A 43 20.08 1.06 23.63
N ARG A 44 20.10 -0.02 24.44
CA ARG A 44 18.90 -0.80 24.77
C ARG A 44 17.94 -0.03 25.66
N ASP A 45 18.48 0.76 26.57
CA ASP A 45 17.70 1.54 27.54
C ASP A 45 17.46 2.99 27.08
N ASN A 46 17.97 3.37 25.92
CA ASN A 46 17.71 4.67 25.32
C ASN A 46 16.21 4.83 24.98
N ALA A 47 15.55 5.69 25.76
CA ALA A 47 14.12 5.97 25.66
C ALA A 47 13.72 6.64 24.33
N ASP A 48 14.59 7.47 23.75
CA ASP A 48 14.33 8.12 22.47
C ASP A 48 14.35 7.10 21.32
N LEU A 49 15.32 6.17 21.31
CA LEU A 49 15.36 5.07 20.34
C LEU A 49 14.11 4.19 20.42
N LEU A 50 13.63 3.89 21.62
CA LEU A 50 12.40 3.13 21.82
C LEU A 50 11.16 3.88 21.31
N ARG A 51 11.08 5.19 21.56
CA ARG A 51 9.98 6.04 21.07
C ARG A 51 9.95 6.06 19.56
N ASP A 52 11.10 6.27 18.92
CA ASP A 52 11.20 6.34 17.47
C ASP A 52 10.90 4.99 16.82
N LEU A 53 11.38 3.88 17.40
CA LEU A 53 11.05 2.53 16.93
C LEU A 53 9.54 2.27 16.96
N ARG A 54 8.84 2.62 18.05
CA ARG A 54 7.38 2.46 18.17
C ARG A 54 6.63 3.31 17.15
N ARG A 55 7.13 4.51 16.88
CA ARG A 55 6.56 5.43 15.88
C ARG A 55 6.66 4.83 14.48
N GLU A 56 7.85 4.40 14.07
CA GLU A 56 8.06 3.80 12.74
C GLU A 56 7.32 2.46 12.59
N GLN A 57 7.26 1.63 13.63
CA GLN A 57 6.44 0.41 13.63
C GLN A 57 4.95 0.71 13.44
N SER A 58 4.44 1.79 14.05
CA SER A 58 3.04 2.20 13.90
C SER A 58 2.75 2.74 12.50
N LYS A 59 3.67 3.51 11.92
CA LYS A 59 3.60 3.91 10.50
C LYS A 59 3.61 2.70 9.57
N LEU A 60 4.48 1.71 9.83
CA LEU A 60 4.56 0.51 9.01
C LEU A 60 3.25 -0.27 9.02
N ARG A 61 2.62 -0.43 10.20
CA ARG A 61 1.27 -1.05 10.29
C ARG A 61 0.24 -0.26 9.51
N LEU A 62 0.26 1.07 9.61
CA LEU A 62 -0.65 1.95 8.88
C LEU A 62 -0.51 1.74 7.37
N TYR A 63 0.70 1.83 6.80
CA TYR A 63 0.90 1.67 5.36
C TYR A 63 0.52 0.27 4.85
N ARG A 64 0.73 -0.78 5.66
CA ARG A 64 0.24 -2.12 5.34
C ARG A 64 -1.29 -2.19 5.34
N SER A 65 -1.96 -1.50 6.26
CA SER A 65 -3.42 -1.35 6.26
C SER A 65 -3.91 -0.59 5.01
N GLU A 66 -3.20 0.48 4.62
CA GLU A 66 -3.55 1.25 3.41
C GLU A 66 -3.42 0.41 2.13
N LEU A 67 -2.46 -0.51 2.04
CA LEU A 67 -2.39 -1.46 0.92
C LEU A 67 -3.63 -2.35 0.85
N HIS A 68 -4.12 -2.82 1.99
CA HIS A 68 -5.35 -3.61 2.02
C HIS A 68 -6.58 -2.77 1.66
N VAL A 69 -6.63 -1.50 2.10
CA VAL A 69 -7.67 -0.56 1.66
C VAL A 69 -7.61 -0.34 0.15
N GLU A 70 -6.42 -0.19 -0.44
CA GLU A 70 -6.26 0.01 -1.88
C GLU A 70 -6.80 -1.18 -2.69
N GLU A 71 -6.58 -2.41 -2.23
CA GLU A 71 -7.15 -3.61 -2.83
C GLU A 71 -8.69 -3.57 -2.84
N VAL A 72 -9.31 -3.25 -1.69
CA VAL A 72 -10.77 -3.14 -1.58
C VAL A 72 -11.31 -2.00 -2.46
N VAL A 73 -10.64 -0.85 -2.47
CA VAL A 73 -11.01 0.30 -3.31
C VAL A 73 -10.95 -0.08 -4.77
N ARG A 74 -9.89 -0.78 -5.21
CA ARG A 74 -9.72 -1.25 -6.59
C ARG A 74 -10.88 -2.13 -7.02
N ASP A 75 -11.26 -3.13 -6.22
CA ASP A 75 -12.33 -4.06 -6.57
C ASP A 75 -13.70 -3.38 -6.63
N ARG A 76 -14.00 -2.53 -5.63
CA ARG A 76 -15.28 -1.79 -5.56
C ARG A 76 -15.42 -0.78 -6.69
N SER A 77 -14.37 0.00 -6.96
CA SER A 77 -14.41 1.02 -8.02
C SER A 77 -14.46 0.39 -9.42
N ARG A 78 -13.76 -0.73 -9.66
CA ARG A 78 -13.92 -1.51 -10.90
C ARG A 78 -15.36 -1.97 -11.10
N THR A 79 -15.99 -2.50 -10.05
CA THR A 79 -17.39 -2.95 -10.10
C THR A 79 -18.34 -1.80 -10.47
N ILE A 80 -18.22 -0.66 -9.78
CA ILE A 80 -19.07 0.52 -10.02
C ILE A 80 -18.88 1.04 -11.45
N VAL A 81 -17.65 1.18 -11.93
CA VAL A 81 -17.37 1.68 -13.29
C VAL A 81 -17.89 0.69 -14.34
N ARG A 82 -17.69 -0.61 -14.13
CA ARG A 82 -18.25 -1.65 -15.00
C ARG A 82 -19.77 -1.59 -15.04
N GLU A 83 -20.44 -1.39 -13.91
CA GLU A 83 -21.90 -1.42 -13.84
C GLU A 83 -22.56 -0.14 -14.36
N ARG A 84 -22.03 1.02 -13.97
CA ARG A 84 -22.65 2.34 -14.21
C ARG A 84 -22.10 3.06 -15.43
N CYS A 85 -20.89 2.73 -15.87
CA CYS A 85 -20.22 3.37 -17.00
C CYS A 85 -20.02 2.40 -18.18
N ARG A 86 -20.88 1.38 -18.34
CA ARG A 86 -20.80 0.33 -19.37
C ARG A 86 -20.48 0.85 -20.79
N LEU A 87 -21.09 1.96 -21.19
CA LEU A 87 -20.89 2.58 -22.51
C LEU A 87 -19.48 3.16 -22.70
N PHE A 88 -18.79 3.46 -21.61
CA PHE A 88 -17.47 4.08 -21.56
C PHE A 88 -16.43 3.18 -20.88
N TYR A 89 -16.74 1.91 -20.67
CA TYR A 89 -15.86 0.92 -20.08
C TYR A 89 -15.81 -0.31 -20.98
N THR A 90 -14.67 -0.52 -21.63
CA THR A 90 -14.39 -1.77 -22.35
C THR A 90 -13.60 -2.67 -21.41
N PRO A 91 -14.14 -3.83 -20.99
CA PRO A 91 -13.40 -4.78 -20.16
C PRO A 91 -12.12 -5.22 -20.89
N ASP A 92 -10.99 -5.28 -20.20
CA ASP A 92 -9.83 -6.03 -20.70
C ASP A 92 -10.14 -7.53 -20.57
N ALA A 93 -9.61 -8.37 -21.45
CA ALA A 93 -9.84 -9.84 -21.41
C ALA A 93 -9.48 -10.49 -20.06
N ALA A 94 -8.65 -9.83 -19.23
CA ALA A 94 -8.29 -10.28 -17.89
C ALA A 94 -9.36 -9.97 -16.82
N ASP A 95 -10.24 -8.98 -17.02
CA ASP A 95 -11.27 -8.58 -16.04
C ASP A 95 -12.50 -9.53 -16.02
N ASP A 96 -12.62 -10.40 -17.03
CA ASP A 96 -13.67 -11.43 -17.14
C ASP A 96 -13.27 -12.78 -16.50
N LEU A 97 -11.98 -13.02 -16.28
CA LEU A 97 -11.45 -14.25 -15.67
C LEU A 97 -11.53 -14.27 -14.12
N LEU A 98 -11.77 -13.13 -13.49
CA LEU A 98 -11.96 -13.02 -12.02
C LEU A 98 -13.38 -13.40 -11.55
N LYS A 99 -14.17 -14.04 -12.42
CA LYS A 99 -15.52 -14.54 -12.12
C LYS A 99 -15.63 -16.07 -12.04
N GLN A 100 -14.50 -16.79 -11.92
CA GLN A 100 -14.51 -18.23 -11.59
C GLN A 100 -14.10 -18.46 -10.15
#